data_AF-A0A6L6QL79-F1
#
_entry.id   AF-A0A6L6QL79-F1
#
_cell.length_a   1.000
_cell.length_b   1.000
_cell.length_c   1.000
_cell.angle_alpha   90.00
_cell.angle_beta   90.00
_cell.angle_gamma   90.00
#
_symmetry.space_group_name_H-M   'P 1'
#
loop_
_entity.id
_entity.type
_entity.pdbx_description
1 polymer ?
#
loop_
_entity_poly.entity_id
_entity_poly.type
_entity_poly.pdbx_seq_one_letter_code
_entity_poly.pdbx_strand_id
1 'polypeptide(L)'
;MDKFEFRRDRYETFSKYQNPLLNLSVVARLPEFRHYCKARQLQPFHFLLYCLYMSVKDIDNFLYREFEGAVIKIDRFYGGYTVINLDNNLNYAKFDISEDRAEFISRSLAAGVEARATREFINTGRDLPLRELKNNIYTTCMPWLDLRAIEHPIYEYRTADVPLIAWGRYSELDGDTMTVPFSIQAHHGFVDGYHIHLLLQRLGERIAHEMAF
;
A
#
# COMPACT_ATOMS: atom_id res chain seq x y z
N MET A 1 -22.84 -1.52 -15.48
CA MET A 1 -22.85 -0.20 -14.82
C MET A 1 -21.55 -0.09 -14.05
N ASP A 2 -20.79 0.99 -14.24
CA ASP A 2 -19.55 1.21 -13.50
C ASP A 2 -19.87 1.25 -11.99
N LYS A 3 -19.16 0.47 -11.17
CA LYS A 3 -19.40 0.44 -9.71
C LYS A 3 -19.16 1.80 -9.08
N PHE A 4 -18.37 2.67 -9.72
CA PHE A 4 -18.15 4.03 -9.28
C PHE A 4 -19.46 4.84 -9.18
N GLU A 5 -20.45 4.60 -10.05
CA GLU A 5 -21.71 5.35 -10.06
C GLU A 5 -22.46 5.28 -8.73
N PHE A 6 -22.37 4.15 -8.01
CA PHE A 6 -22.98 4.00 -6.69
C PHE A 6 -22.34 4.87 -5.60
N ARG A 7 -21.16 5.45 -5.88
CA ARG A 7 -20.37 6.26 -4.94
C ARG A 7 -20.15 7.70 -5.44
N ARG A 8 -20.65 8.05 -6.63
CA ARG A 8 -20.43 9.35 -7.27
C ARG A 8 -20.74 10.54 -6.35
N ASP A 9 -21.86 10.49 -5.65
CA ASP A 9 -22.28 11.51 -4.68
C ASP A 9 -21.28 11.71 -3.52
N ARG A 10 -20.61 10.65 -3.06
CA ARG A 10 -19.57 10.74 -2.02
C ARG A 10 -18.33 11.40 -2.60
N TYR A 11 -17.92 11.02 -3.81
CA TYR A 11 -16.81 11.67 -4.50
C TYR A 11 -17.07 13.16 -4.75
N GLU A 12 -18.22 13.53 -5.30
CA GLU A 12 -18.60 14.92 -5.56
C GLU A 12 -18.71 15.77 -4.28
N THR A 13 -18.96 15.12 -3.15
CA THR A 13 -18.99 15.80 -1.83
C THR A 13 -17.58 16.06 -1.33
N PHE A 14 -16.75 15.01 -1.22
CA PHE A 14 -15.43 15.12 -0.60
C PHE A 14 -14.39 15.81 -1.49
N SER A 15 -14.50 15.72 -2.82
CA SER A 15 -13.61 16.44 -3.77
C SER A 15 -13.65 17.97 -3.60
N LYS A 16 -14.73 18.52 -3.03
CA LYS A 16 -14.85 19.96 -2.76
C LYS A 16 -14.03 20.41 -1.54
N TYR A 17 -13.61 19.47 -0.68
CA TYR A 17 -12.94 19.79 0.57
C TYR A 17 -11.50 20.26 0.30
N GLN A 18 -10.95 21.09 1.19
CA GLN A 18 -9.53 21.44 1.15
C GLN A 18 -8.64 20.21 1.38
N ASN A 19 -9.07 19.35 2.29
CA ASN A 19 -8.47 18.05 2.54
C ASN A 19 -9.53 16.96 2.31
N PRO A 20 -9.49 16.26 1.16
CA PRO A 20 -10.42 15.18 0.87
C PRO A 20 -9.95 13.83 1.45
N LEU A 21 -8.81 13.78 2.14
CA LEU A 21 -8.21 12.54 2.60
C LEU A 21 -8.82 12.09 3.93
N LEU A 22 -9.03 10.78 4.07
CA LEU A 22 -9.14 10.13 5.37
C LEU A 22 -7.83 9.38 5.65
N ASN A 23 -7.46 9.24 6.91
CA ASN A 23 -6.39 8.35 7.35
C ASN A 23 -6.87 7.58 8.59
N LEU A 24 -6.94 6.25 8.50
CA LEU A 24 -7.31 5.41 9.63
C LEU A 24 -6.12 4.59 10.11
N SER A 25 -5.78 4.77 11.38
CA SER A 25 -4.83 3.91 12.08
C SER A 25 -5.58 2.81 12.83
N VAL A 26 -5.28 1.54 12.51
CA VAL A 26 -6.02 0.37 13.00
C VAL A 26 -5.07 -0.79 13.25
N VAL A 27 -5.38 -1.63 14.24
CA VAL A 27 -4.61 -2.83 14.55
C VAL A 27 -5.30 -4.04 13.92
N ALA A 28 -4.71 -4.59 12.86
CA ALA A 28 -5.24 -5.77 12.18
C ALA A 28 -4.78 -7.05 12.88
N ARG A 29 -5.69 -8.00 13.07
CA ARG A 29 -5.36 -9.38 13.49
C ARG A 29 -5.16 -10.21 12.22
N LEU A 30 -3.96 -10.76 12.02
CA LEU A 30 -3.58 -11.50 10.82
C LEU A 30 -3.05 -12.90 11.18
N PRO A 31 -3.12 -13.88 10.26
CA PRO A 31 -2.44 -15.15 10.46
C PRO A 31 -0.93 -14.96 10.63
N GLU A 32 -0.32 -15.78 11.48
CA GLU A 32 1.12 -15.84 11.64
C GLU A 32 1.77 -16.42 10.38
N PHE A 33 2.63 -15.66 9.70
CA PHE A 33 3.29 -16.12 8.46
C PHE A 33 4.82 -16.16 8.54
N ARG A 34 5.45 -15.77 9.65
CA ARG A 34 6.92 -15.70 9.74
C ARG A 34 7.52 -17.09 9.74
N HIS A 35 6.88 -18.08 10.37
CA HIS A 35 7.35 -19.46 10.31
C HIS A 35 7.28 -20.02 8.88
N TYR A 36 6.17 -19.76 8.18
CA TYR A 36 6.01 -20.08 6.76
C TYR A 36 7.12 -19.45 5.90
N CYS A 37 7.34 -18.13 6.08
CA CYS A 37 8.36 -17.39 5.35
C CYS A 37 9.77 -17.95 5.62
N LYS A 38 10.10 -18.21 6.88
CA LYS A 38 11.41 -18.76 7.28
C LYS A 38 11.66 -20.13 6.64
N ALA A 39 10.66 -21.02 6.61
CA ALA A 39 10.78 -22.35 6.01
C ALA A 39 11.02 -22.30 4.50
N ARG A 40 10.55 -21.25 3.81
CA ARG A 40 10.65 -21.06 2.36
C ARG A 40 11.69 -20.01 1.95
N GLN A 41 12.52 -19.53 2.88
CA GLN A 41 13.52 -18.48 2.64
C GLN A 41 12.93 -17.19 2.07
N LEU A 42 11.69 -16.87 2.43
CA LEU A 42 11.02 -15.62 2.06
C LEU A 42 11.26 -14.56 3.14
N GLN A 43 11.44 -13.32 2.73
CA GLN A 43 11.52 -12.17 3.64
C GLN A 43 10.09 -11.73 4.03
N PRO A 44 9.73 -11.72 5.33
CA PRO A 44 8.37 -11.43 5.79
C PRO A 44 7.78 -10.11 5.28
N PHE A 45 8.61 -9.06 5.16
CA PHE A 45 8.20 -7.77 4.61
C PHE A 45 7.66 -7.89 3.18
N HIS A 46 8.41 -8.55 2.29
CA HIS A 46 8.05 -8.66 0.87
C HIS A 46 6.87 -9.60 0.66
N PHE A 47 6.75 -10.64 1.49
CA PHE A 47 5.58 -11.51 1.52
C PHE A 47 4.30 -10.75 1.92
N LEU A 48 4.37 -9.94 2.98
CA LEU A 48 3.23 -9.11 3.40
C LEU A 48 2.88 -8.07 2.32
N LEU A 49 3.89 -7.43 1.72
CA LEU A 49 3.71 -6.45 0.65
C LEU A 49 3.01 -7.07 -0.57
N TYR A 50 3.40 -8.29 -0.97
CA TYR A 50 2.72 -9.06 -2.02
C TYR A 50 1.25 -9.30 -1.66
N CYS A 51 0.98 -9.86 -0.48
CA CYS A 51 -0.39 -10.15 -0.04
C CYS A 51 -1.25 -8.87 0.01
N LEU A 52 -0.67 -7.76 0.49
CA LEU A 52 -1.31 -6.45 0.54
C LEU A 52 -1.67 -5.96 -0.85
N TYR A 53 -0.74 -5.99 -1.80
CA TYR A 53 -1.00 -5.49 -3.15
C TYR A 53 -1.98 -6.36 -3.93
N MET A 54 -1.95 -7.68 -3.76
CA MET A 54 -3.00 -8.54 -4.33
C MET A 54 -4.37 -8.21 -3.73
N SER A 55 -4.43 -7.96 -2.42
CA SER A 55 -5.68 -7.56 -1.75
C SER A 55 -6.18 -6.17 -2.20
N VAL A 56 -5.28 -5.23 -2.49
CA VAL A 56 -5.63 -3.92 -3.07
C VAL A 56 -6.22 -4.07 -4.47
N LYS A 57 -5.65 -4.94 -5.32
CA LYS A 57 -6.17 -5.21 -6.67
C LYS A 57 -7.60 -5.75 -6.66
N ASP A 58 -7.96 -6.49 -5.62
CA ASP A 58 -9.29 -7.08 -5.45
C ASP A 58 -10.36 -6.03 -5.03
N ILE A 59 -9.97 -4.77 -4.76
CA ILE A 59 -10.86 -3.72 -4.26
C ILE A 59 -10.77 -2.47 -5.16
N ASP A 60 -11.72 -2.35 -6.08
CA ASP A 60 -11.83 -1.26 -7.06
C ASP A 60 -11.66 0.15 -6.44
N ASN A 61 -12.15 0.36 -5.22
CA ASN A 61 -12.08 1.64 -4.51
C ASN A 61 -10.66 2.17 -4.28
N PHE A 62 -9.66 1.30 -4.15
CA PHE A 62 -8.25 1.70 -4.03
C PHE A 62 -7.59 1.97 -5.39
N LEU A 63 -8.31 1.70 -6.49
CA LEU A 63 -7.85 1.85 -7.88
C LEU A 63 -8.48 3.06 -8.58
N TYR A 64 -9.38 3.80 -7.93
CA TYR A 64 -9.89 5.05 -8.51
C TYR A 64 -8.89 6.19 -8.34
N ARG A 65 -8.79 7.05 -9.36
CA ARG A 65 -7.96 8.25 -9.42
C ARG A 65 -8.75 9.38 -10.06
N GLU A 66 -8.34 10.61 -9.78
CA GLU A 66 -8.73 11.79 -10.54
C GLU A 66 -7.64 12.11 -11.56
N PHE A 67 -8.03 12.28 -12.81
CA PHE A 67 -7.13 12.71 -13.88
C PHE A 67 -7.89 13.64 -14.83
N GLU A 68 -7.39 14.86 -15.02
CA GLU A 68 -7.97 15.87 -15.91
C GLU A 68 -9.46 16.14 -15.66
N GLY A 69 -9.88 16.18 -14.39
CA GLY A 69 -11.26 16.44 -13.98
C GLY A 69 -12.21 15.25 -14.14
N ALA A 70 -11.70 14.06 -14.51
CA ALA A 70 -12.46 12.84 -14.58
C ALA A 70 -12.00 11.82 -13.54
N VAL A 71 -12.94 11.04 -13.01
CA VAL A 71 -12.61 9.84 -12.24
C VAL A 71 -12.31 8.70 -13.20
N ILE A 72 -11.15 8.09 -13.02
CA ILE A 72 -10.69 6.94 -13.77
C ILE A 72 -10.44 5.77 -12.81
N LYS A 73 -10.55 4.55 -13.32
CA LYS A 73 -10.04 3.35 -12.65
C LYS A 73 -8.73 2.94 -13.31
N ILE A 74 -7.70 2.66 -12.52
CA ILE A 74 -6.44 2.12 -13.04
C ILE A 74 -6.50 0.58 -13.07
N ASP A 75 -5.98 -0.02 -14.14
CA ASP A 75 -5.88 -1.48 -14.26
C ASP A 75 -4.57 -2.04 -13.68
N ARG A 76 -3.57 -1.18 -13.53
CA ARG A 76 -2.25 -1.53 -13.01
C ARG A 76 -1.69 -0.39 -12.16
N PHE A 77 -0.84 -0.76 -11.21
CA PHE A 77 -0.03 0.19 -10.44
C PHE A 77 1.37 -0.37 -10.23
N TYR A 78 2.33 0.54 -10.07
CA TYR A 78 3.68 0.20 -9.62
C TYR A 78 3.66 -0.10 -8.13
N GLY A 79 4.45 -1.10 -7.75
CA GLY A 79 4.76 -1.36 -6.38
C GLY A 79 5.86 -0.43 -5.91
N GLY A 80 5.84 -0.03 -4.65
CA GLY A 80 6.93 0.73 -4.09
C GLY A 80 6.84 0.97 -2.61
N TYR A 81 8.00 1.05 -1.98
CA TYR A 81 8.14 1.15 -0.53
C TYR A 81 9.38 1.96 -0.14
N THR A 82 9.32 2.53 1.06
CA THR A 82 10.44 3.26 1.65
C THR A 82 11.60 2.33 2.01
N VAL A 83 12.82 2.78 1.75
CA VAL A 83 14.07 2.06 2.05
C VAL A 83 15.01 3.02 2.78
N ILE A 84 15.66 2.56 3.85
CA ILE A 84 16.75 3.32 4.46
C ILE A 84 18.02 3.02 3.66
N ASN A 85 18.65 4.05 3.09
CA ASN A 85 19.88 3.88 2.29
C ASN A 85 21.13 3.70 3.16
N LEU A 86 22.30 3.59 2.51
CA LEU A 86 23.59 3.41 3.19
C LEU A 86 23.97 4.54 4.16
N ASP A 87 23.42 5.74 3.97
CA ASP A 87 23.70 6.91 4.80
C ASP A 87 22.61 7.14 5.88
N ASN A 88 21.76 6.13 6.13
CA ASN A 88 20.60 6.18 7.01
C ASN A 88 19.52 7.21 6.61
N ASN A 89 19.50 7.61 5.34
CA ASN A 89 18.47 8.52 4.80
C ASN A 89 17.32 7.74 4.17
N LEU A 90 16.17 8.40 4.10
CA LEU A 90 15.00 7.89 3.37
C LEU A 90 15.30 7.83 1.88
N ASN A 91 15.05 6.68 1.28
CA ASN A 91 14.94 6.48 -0.16
C ASN A 91 13.66 5.68 -0.49
N TYR A 92 13.41 5.44 -1.77
CA TYR A 92 12.19 4.79 -2.22
C TYR A 92 12.46 3.80 -3.36
N ALA A 93 12.03 2.56 -3.16
CA ALA A 93 12.06 1.51 -4.17
C ALA A 93 10.78 1.54 -4.99
N LYS A 94 10.88 1.35 -6.31
CA LYS A 94 9.74 1.19 -7.21
C LYS A 94 9.98 0.05 -8.19
N PHE A 95 8.95 -0.73 -8.47
CA PHE A 95 9.03 -1.90 -9.34
C PHE A 95 7.68 -2.23 -9.99
N ASP A 96 7.71 -2.96 -11.11
CA ASP A 96 6.52 -3.55 -11.72
C ASP A 96 6.03 -4.75 -10.92
N ILE A 97 4.79 -4.69 -10.45
CA ILE A 97 4.18 -5.80 -9.71
C ILE A 97 3.92 -6.99 -10.65
N SER A 98 3.93 -8.20 -10.07
CA SER A 98 3.45 -9.43 -10.70
C SER A 98 2.37 -10.08 -9.83
N GLU A 99 1.46 -10.83 -10.45
CA GLU A 99 0.54 -11.72 -9.72
C GLU A 99 1.24 -13.02 -9.33
N ASP A 100 2.37 -13.37 -9.97
CA ASP A 100 3.22 -14.44 -9.51
C ASP A 100 4.03 -13.97 -8.29
N ARG A 101 3.85 -14.67 -7.16
CA ARG A 101 4.50 -14.34 -5.89
C ARG A 101 6.02 -14.33 -5.98
N ALA A 102 6.61 -15.31 -6.67
CA ALA A 102 8.06 -15.43 -6.75
C ALA A 102 8.66 -14.28 -7.56
N GLU A 103 8.05 -13.97 -8.71
CA GLU A 103 8.42 -12.84 -9.54
C GLU A 103 8.20 -11.50 -8.84
N PHE A 104 7.08 -11.32 -8.16
CA PHE A 104 6.82 -10.13 -7.35
C PHE A 104 7.92 -9.90 -6.32
N ILE A 105 8.23 -10.92 -5.51
CA ILE A 105 9.21 -10.81 -4.43
C ILE A 105 10.61 -10.57 -5.01
N SER A 106 10.96 -11.24 -6.12
CA SER A 106 12.23 -11.03 -6.80
C SER A 106 12.40 -9.58 -7.29
N ARG A 107 11.40 -9.03 -7.99
CA ARG A 107 11.41 -7.64 -8.47
C ARG A 107 11.44 -6.63 -7.32
N SER A 108 10.67 -6.90 -6.26
CA SER A 108 10.64 -6.07 -5.06
C SER A 108 12.03 -6.02 -4.39
N LEU A 109 12.66 -7.18 -4.17
CA LEU A 109 14.00 -7.26 -3.60
C LEU A 109 15.04 -6.51 -4.45
N ALA A 110 15.02 -6.68 -5.77
CA ALA A 110 15.94 -6.01 -6.68
C ALA A 110 15.82 -4.47 -6.56
N ALA A 111 14.59 -3.94 -6.58
CA ALA A 111 14.35 -2.50 -6.39
C ALA A 111 14.79 -2.01 -5.00
N GLY A 112 14.65 -2.85 -3.97
CA GLY A 112 15.14 -2.56 -2.62
C GLY A 112 16.67 -2.45 -2.54
N VAL A 113 17.38 -3.33 -3.23
CA VAL A 113 18.86 -3.29 -3.31
C VAL A 113 19.32 -2.01 -4.00
N GLU A 114 18.68 -1.64 -5.11
CA GLU A 114 18.97 -0.39 -5.82
C GLU A 114 18.72 0.82 -4.93
N ALA A 115 17.52 0.94 -4.34
CA ALA A 115 17.17 2.07 -3.48
C ALA A 115 18.07 2.19 -2.23
N ARG A 116 18.55 1.05 -1.70
CA ARG A 116 19.52 1.03 -0.60
C ARG A 116 20.87 1.60 -1.02
N ALA A 117 21.36 1.21 -2.21
CA ALA A 117 22.67 1.59 -2.72
C ALA A 117 22.73 3.05 -3.21
N THR A 118 21.60 3.61 -3.62
CA THR A 118 21.52 5.00 -4.10
C THR A 118 21.51 6.01 -2.95
N ARG A 119 22.49 6.92 -2.97
CA ARG A 119 22.62 7.98 -1.96
C ARG A 119 21.62 9.13 -2.14
N GLU A 120 21.40 9.53 -3.39
CA GLU A 120 20.42 10.56 -3.72
C GLU A 120 18.98 10.02 -3.57
N PHE A 121 18.05 10.92 -3.29
CA PHE A 121 16.64 10.56 -3.22
C PHE A 121 16.12 10.21 -4.62
N ILE A 122 15.61 8.99 -4.79
CA ILE A 122 15.06 8.52 -6.06
C ILE A 122 13.70 9.19 -6.28
N ASN A 123 13.63 10.11 -7.24
CA ASN A 123 12.36 10.65 -7.72
C ASN A 123 11.74 9.71 -8.77
N THR A 124 10.89 8.80 -8.31
CA THR A 124 10.27 7.76 -9.12
C THR A 124 9.18 8.25 -10.09
N GLY A 125 8.90 9.55 -10.09
CA GLY A 125 7.94 10.20 -10.98
C GLY A 125 8.54 11.23 -11.93
N ARG A 126 9.84 11.58 -11.81
CA ARG A 126 10.45 12.70 -12.55
C ARG A 126 10.24 12.61 -14.06
N ASP A 127 10.43 11.43 -14.62
CA ASP A 127 10.42 11.21 -16.07
C ASP A 127 9.14 10.52 -16.56
N LEU A 128 8.13 10.40 -15.69
CA LEU A 128 6.87 9.77 -16.05
C LEU A 128 5.85 10.78 -16.60
N PRO A 129 5.04 10.39 -17.59
CA PRO A 129 3.85 11.15 -17.95
C PRO A 129 2.94 11.35 -16.74
N LEU A 130 2.25 12.49 -16.65
CA LEU A 130 1.33 12.81 -15.54
C LEU A 130 0.30 11.70 -15.28
N ARG A 131 -0.21 11.07 -16.36
CA ARG A 131 -1.14 9.95 -16.27
C ARG A 131 -0.53 8.74 -15.58
N GLU A 132 0.75 8.45 -15.80
CA GLU A 132 1.44 7.32 -15.18
C GLU A 132 1.75 7.55 -13.70
N LEU A 133 1.89 8.81 -13.26
CA LEU A 133 2.01 9.13 -11.84
C LEU A 133 0.81 8.65 -11.01
N LYS A 134 -0.36 8.52 -11.65
CA LYS A 134 -1.58 8.00 -11.01
C LYS A 134 -1.51 6.48 -10.76
N ASN A 135 -0.64 5.75 -11.47
CA ASN A 135 -0.49 4.30 -11.35
C ASN A 135 0.46 3.91 -10.21
N ASN A 136 0.26 4.42 -9.00
CA ASN A 136 1.08 4.07 -7.83
C ASN A 136 0.20 3.65 -6.65
N ILE A 137 0.80 2.93 -5.71
CA ILE A 137 0.36 2.76 -4.33
C ILE A 137 1.60 2.98 -3.45
N TYR A 138 1.58 4.00 -2.61
CA TYR A 138 2.74 4.31 -1.78
C TYR A 138 2.70 3.50 -0.49
N THR A 139 3.78 2.78 -0.19
CA THR A 139 3.89 2.04 1.07
C THR A 139 5.10 2.43 1.90
N THR A 140 4.98 2.28 3.22
CA THR A 140 6.09 2.47 4.15
C THR A 140 5.96 1.51 5.32
N CYS A 141 7.08 1.04 5.84
CA CYS A 141 7.12 0.17 7.00
C CYS A 141 8.07 0.74 8.05
N MET A 142 7.60 0.84 9.28
CA MET A 142 8.37 1.28 10.44
C MET A 142 8.45 0.12 11.44
N PRO A 143 9.27 -0.91 11.17
CA PRO A 143 9.25 -2.17 11.92
C PRO A 143 9.75 -2.03 13.36
N TRP A 144 10.34 -0.89 13.72
CA TRP A 144 10.75 -0.57 15.09
C TRP A 144 9.64 0.09 15.93
N LEU A 145 8.56 0.57 15.30
CA LEU A 145 7.47 1.27 15.98
C LEU A 145 6.25 0.36 16.18
N ASP A 146 5.70 0.38 17.38
CA ASP A 146 4.29 0.05 17.58
C ASP A 146 3.45 1.23 17.08
N LEU A 147 3.24 1.28 15.75
CA LEU A 147 2.67 2.42 15.04
C LEU A 147 1.27 2.75 15.60
N ARG A 148 1.11 3.97 16.13
CA ARG A 148 -0.19 4.44 16.64
C ARG A 148 -0.87 5.45 15.72
N ALA A 149 -0.08 6.29 15.06
CA ALA A 149 -0.53 7.26 14.07
C ALA A 149 0.66 7.68 13.19
N ILE A 150 0.36 8.16 11.99
CA ILE A 150 1.32 8.80 11.09
C ILE A 150 0.61 9.92 10.33
N GLU A 151 1.30 11.03 10.13
CA GLU A 151 0.93 12.06 9.17
C GLU A 151 1.90 11.96 7.99
N HIS A 152 1.37 11.73 6.79
CA HIS A 152 2.17 11.65 5.58
C HIS A 152 2.42 13.06 5.02
N PRO A 153 3.61 13.37 4.50
CA PRO A 153 3.82 14.60 3.76
C PRO A 153 3.00 14.57 2.46
N ILE A 154 2.11 15.55 2.29
CA ILE A 154 1.29 15.72 1.10
C ILE A 154 1.63 17.05 0.45
N TYR A 155 2.03 17.02 -0.83
CA TYR A 155 2.37 18.22 -1.58
C TYR A 155 1.16 19.16 -1.73
N GLU A 156 0.02 18.61 -2.13
CA GLU A 156 -1.25 19.33 -2.24
C GLU A 156 -2.41 18.38 -1.93
N TYR A 157 -3.18 18.70 -0.89
CA TYR A 157 -4.24 17.81 -0.39
C TYR A 157 -5.37 17.57 -1.40
N ARG A 158 -5.79 18.61 -2.14
CA ARG A 158 -6.91 18.50 -3.08
C ARG A 158 -6.63 17.56 -4.25
N THR A 159 -5.37 17.42 -4.65
CA THR A 159 -4.97 16.60 -5.81
C THR A 159 -4.50 15.21 -5.39
N ALA A 160 -4.43 14.94 -4.09
CA ALA A 160 -4.02 13.65 -3.54
C ALA A 160 -5.14 12.60 -3.65
N ASP A 161 -4.90 11.60 -4.50
CA ASP A 161 -5.82 10.51 -4.77
C ASP A 161 -5.17 9.12 -4.75
N VAL A 162 -3.84 9.08 -4.65
CA VAL A 162 -3.07 7.85 -4.55
C VAL A 162 -3.06 7.35 -3.10
N PRO A 163 -3.51 6.12 -2.82
CA PRO A 163 -3.44 5.54 -1.48
C PRO A 163 -2.02 5.47 -0.92
N LEU A 164 -1.92 5.75 0.38
CA LEU A 164 -0.73 5.62 1.22
C LEU A 164 -1.01 4.58 2.29
N ILE A 165 -0.21 3.52 2.34
CA ILE A 165 -0.38 2.43 3.30
C ILE A 165 0.89 2.27 4.12
N ALA A 166 0.79 2.50 5.42
CA ALA A 166 1.86 2.30 6.38
C ALA A 166 1.55 1.09 7.27
N TRP A 167 2.59 0.38 7.72
CA TRP A 167 2.47 -0.52 8.86
C TRP A 167 3.67 -0.45 9.80
N GLY A 168 3.46 -0.87 11.04
CA GLY A 168 4.48 -0.92 12.07
C GLY A 168 4.96 -2.34 12.38
N ARG A 169 5.51 -2.50 13.58
CA ARG A 169 6.04 -3.76 14.10
C ARG A 169 4.95 -4.81 14.27
N TYR A 170 5.25 -6.06 13.91
CA TYR A 170 4.41 -7.20 14.22
C TYR A 170 4.43 -7.49 15.72
N SER A 171 3.29 -7.86 16.29
CA SER A 171 3.25 -8.25 17.71
C SER A 171 3.92 -9.60 17.97
N GLU A 172 4.10 -9.88 19.26
CA GLU A 172 4.24 -11.25 19.74
C GLU A 172 3.01 -12.09 19.34
N LEU A 173 3.18 -13.41 19.36
CA LEU A 173 2.15 -14.35 18.95
C LEU A 173 1.02 -14.45 19.98
N ASP A 174 -0.19 -14.59 19.46
CA ASP A 174 -1.39 -15.00 20.18
C ASP A 174 -1.95 -16.23 19.45
N GLY A 175 -1.40 -17.41 19.79
CA GLY A 175 -1.61 -18.65 19.05
C GLY A 175 -1.05 -18.58 17.62
N ASP A 176 -1.88 -18.91 16.63
CA ASP A 176 -1.55 -18.84 15.20
C ASP A 176 -1.81 -17.45 14.58
N THR A 177 -1.96 -16.43 15.43
CA THR A 177 -2.25 -15.06 15.01
C THR A 177 -1.22 -14.07 15.54
N MET A 178 -1.06 -12.98 14.82
CA MET A 178 -0.34 -11.80 15.27
C MET A 178 -1.14 -10.55 14.93
N THR A 179 -0.80 -9.45 15.60
CA THR A 179 -1.35 -8.15 15.26
C THR A 179 -0.34 -7.29 14.53
N VAL A 180 -0.84 -6.48 13.60
CA VAL A 180 -0.03 -5.55 12.81
C VAL A 180 -0.74 -4.20 12.80
N PRO A 181 -0.12 -3.13 13.31
CA PRO A 181 -0.70 -1.80 13.22
C PRO A 181 -0.53 -1.26 11.80
N PHE A 182 -1.63 -0.86 11.18
CA PHE A 182 -1.69 -0.21 9.88
C PHE A 182 -2.13 1.24 10.01
N SER A 183 -1.67 2.10 9.10
CA SER A 183 -2.31 3.37 8.77
C SER A 183 -2.62 3.39 7.29
N ILE A 184 -3.89 3.60 6.92
CA ILE A 184 -4.33 3.61 5.53
C ILE A 184 -4.95 4.96 5.25
N GLN A 185 -4.28 5.74 4.39
CA GLN A 185 -4.74 7.02 3.89
C GLN A 185 -5.18 6.90 2.43
N ALA A 186 -6.32 7.48 2.10
CA ALA A 186 -6.87 7.51 0.75
C ALA A 186 -7.84 8.69 0.59
N HIS A 187 -8.22 9.00 -0.65
CA HIS A 187 -9.24 10.00 -0.92
C HIS A 187 -10.63 9.49 -0.48
N HIS A 188 -11.32 10.26 0.38
CA HIS A 188 -12.54 9.80 1.06
C HIS A 188 -13.73 9.63 0.10
N GLY A 189 -13.70 10.36 -1.01
CA GLY A 189 -14.60 10.14 -2.14
C GLY A 189 -14.54 8.72 -2.71
N PHE A 190 -13.41 8.02 -2.61
CA PHE A 190 -13.24 6.66 -3.14
C PHE A 190 -13.25 5.60 -2.04
N VAL A 191 -12.68 5.89 -0.88
CA VAL A 191 -12.48 4.95 0.22
C VAL A 191 -13.13 5.48 1.50
N ASP A 192 -13.63 4.60 2.35
CA ASP A 192 -14.06 4.92 3.71
C ASP A 192 -13.69 3.76 4.66
N GLY A 193 -14.13 3.83 5.92
CA GLY A 193 -13.84 2.80 6.92
C GLY A 193 -14.28 1.39 6.51
N TYR A 194 -15.34 1.24 5.70
CA TYR A 194 -15.79 -0.07 5.23
C TYR A 194 -14.79 -0.67 4.23
N HIS A 195 -14.28 0.13 3.30
CA HIS A 195 -13.30 -0.32 2.30
C HIS A 195 -11.96 -0.67 2.95
N ILE A 196 -11.56 0.08 3.98
CA ILE A 196 -10.36 -0.21 4.77
C ILE A 196 -10.53 -1.51 5.56
N HIS A 197 -11.69 -1.74 6.17
CA HIS A 197 -12.03 -3.00 6.81
C HIS A 197 -11.96 -4.18 5.81
N LEU A 198 -12.56 -4.01 4.63
CA LEU A 198 -12.52 -5.02 3.56
C LEU A 198 -11.09 -5.34 3.13
N LEU A 199 -10.22 -4.33 2.99
CA LEU A 199 -8.80 -4.55 2.66
C LEU A 199 -8.10 -5.42 3.70
N LEU A 200 -8.34 -5.17 4.99
CA LEU A 200 -7.71 -5.95 6.06
C LEU A 200 -8.27 -7.38 6.14
N GLN A 201 -9.56 -7.59 5.85
CA GLN A 201 -10.13 -8.93 5.73
C GLN A 201 -9.50 -9.68 4.56
N ARG A 202 -9.46 -9.08 3.37
CA ARG A 202 -8.83 -9.66 2.17
C ARG A 202 -7.36 -9.98 2.39
N LEU A 203 -6.65 -9.13 3.12
CA LEU A 203 -5.26 -9.36 3.50
C LEU A 203 -5.11 -10.63 4.35
N GLY A 204 -5.96 -10.81 5.37
CA GLY A 204 -5.96 -12.01 6.19
C GLY A 204 -6.28 -13.28 5.39
N GLU A 205 -7.30 -13.23 4.54
CA GLU A 205 -7.68 -14.31 3.61
C GLU A 205 -6.55 -14.67 2.66
N ARG A 206 -5.90 -13.65 2.06
CA ARG A 206 -4.78 -13.82 1.13
C ARG A 206 -3.59 -14.47 1.81
N ILE A 207 -3.21 -14.01 3.01
CA ILE A 207 -2.11 -14.61 3.78
C ILE A 207 -2.41 -16.10 4.05
N ALA A 208 -3.60 -16.42 4.54
CA ALA A 208 -3.99 -17.80 4.82
C ALA A 208 -3.97 -18.66 3.55
N HIS A 209 -4.46 -18.14 2.43
CA HIS A 209 -4.43 -18.81 1.13
C HIS A 209 -2.98 -19.10 0.68
N GLU A 210 -2.10 -18.09 0.71
CA GLU A 210 -0.71 -18.22 0.29
C GLU A 210 0.08 -19.22 1.16
N MET A 211 -0.27 -19.34 2.44
CA MET A 211 0.35 -20.28 3.36
C MET A 211 -0.08 -21.73 3.15
N ALA A 212 -1.21 -21.96 2.48
CA ALA A 212 -1.73 -23.30 2.19
C ALA A 212 -0.96 -24.01 1.04
N PHE A 213 -0.12 -23.27 0.30
CA PHE A 213 0.73 -23.75 -0.80
C PHE A 213 2.22 -23.50 -0.49
#